data_AF-A0A537MHY4-F1
#
_entry.id   AF-A0A537MHY4-F1
#
_cell.length_a   1.000
_cell.length_b   1.000
_cell.length_c   1.000
_cell.angle_alpha   90.00
_cell.angle_beta   90.00
_cell.angle_gamma   90.00
#
_symmetry.space_group_name_H-M   'P 1'
#
loop_
_entity.id
_entity.type
_entity.pdbx_description
1 polymer ?
#
loop_
_entity_poly.entity_id
_entity_poly.type
_entity_poly.pdbx_seq_one_letter_code
_entity_poly.pdbx_strand_id
1 'polypeptide(L)'
;MSGFKAAAKMLVAGAALALAPSVHASPVRTGGAACAVAKARVAARLHRPVSSIPFCEPLRAAASPRGYYILALRGRCREEICGSTLIGWYAVRKRTGGVFEWDVAHDRLGGLIG
;
A
#
# COMPACT_ATOMS: atom_id res chain seq x y z
N MET A 1 -46.09 24.02 -48.47
CA MET A 1 -44.65 23.92 -48.15
C MET A 1 -44.47 24.51 -46.76
N SER A 2 -44.34 23.64 -45.76
CA SER A 2 -44.34 24.01 -44.33
C SER A 2 -42.96 24.50 -43.89
N GLY A 3 -42.88 25.73 -43.41
CA GLY A 3 -41.67 26.35 -42.85
C GLY A 3 -41.40 25.87 -41.42
N PHE A 4 -40.14 25.51 -41.17
CA PHE A 4 -39.63 24.94 -39.93
C PHE A 4 -39.64 25.95 -38.77
N LYS A 5 -40.13 25.51 -37.61
CA LYS A 5 -40.02 26.22 -36.32
C LYS A 5 -38.55 26.20 -35.86
N ALA A 6 -38.01 27.35 -35.48
CA ALA A 6 -36.69 27.49 -34.88
C ALA A 6 -36.77 27.86 -33.39
N ALA A 7 -35.73 27.40 -32.68
CA ALA A 7 -35.22 27.84 -31.38
C ALA A 7 -36.04 27.48 -30.12
N ALA A 8 -35.46 27.13 -28.98
CA ALA A 8 -34.08 27.28 -28.53
C ALA A 8 -33.66 26.13 -27.62
N LYS A 9 -32.39 25.73 -27.79
CA LYS A 9 -31.64 24.85 -26.88
C LYS A 9 -31.31 25.63 -25.60
N MET A 10 -31.56 25.03 -24.44
CA MET A 10 -30.82 25.36 -23.20
C MET A 10 -30.28 24.06 -22.62
N LEU A 11 -29.03 23.74 -22.98
CA LEU A 11 -28.21 22.76 -22.27
C LEU A 11 -27.48 23.53 -21.17
N VAL A 12 -27.96 23.38 -19.93
CA VAL A 12 -27.24 23.85 -18.75
C VAL A 12 -26.10 22.86 -18.49
N ALA A 13 -24.90 23.22 -18.96
CA ALA A 13 -23.67 22.49 -18.65
C ALA A 13 -23.25 22.80 -17.20
N GLY A 14 -23.77 22.03 -16.25
CA GLY A 14 -23.29 22.06 -14.87
C GLY A 14 -21.91 21.43 -14.78
N ALA A 15 -20.87 22.26 -14.68
CA ALA A 15 -19.51 21.81 -14.37
C ALA A 15 -19.45 21.31 -12.91
N ALA A 16 -19.70 20.02 -12.71
CA ALA A 16 -19.38 19.36 -11.45
C ALA A 16 -17.84 19.24 -11.35
N LEU A 17 -17.20 20.21 -10.69
CA LEU A 17 -15.83 20.05 -10.22
C LEU A 17 -15.80 18.88 -9.24
N ALA A 18 -15.43 17.71 -9.73
CA ALA A 18 -15.14 16.55 -8.91
C ALA A 18 -13.99 16.90 -7.96
N LEU A 19 -14.32 17.14 -6.69
CA LEU A 19 -13.38 17.12 -5.58
C LEU A 19 -12.80 15.70 -5.52
N ALA A 20 -11.73 15.44 -6.27
CA ALA A 20 -10.95 14.23 -6.07
C ALA A 20 -10.39 14.29 -4.65
N PRO A 21 -10.74 13.35 -3.74
CA PRO A 21 -10.10 13.30 -2.45
C PRO A 21 -8.61 13.11 -2.70
N SER A 22 -7.84 14.14 -2.36
CA SER A 22 -6.39 14.03 -2.33
C SER A 22 -6.09 12.93 -1.33
N VAL A 23 -5.67 11.77 -1.83
CA VAL A 23 -5.21 10.64 -1.03
C VAL A 23 -3.97 11.15 -0.30
N HIS A 24 -4.19 11.81 0.83
CA HIS A 24 -3.12 12.37 1.63
C HIS A 24 -2.35 11.18 2.18
N ALA A 25 -1.15 11.03 1.63
CA ALA A 25 -0.18 10.06 2.08
C ALA A 25 0.02 10.30 3.58
N SER A 26 -0.44 9.36 4.41
CA SER A 26 -0.38 9.51 5.86
C SER A 26 1.01 9.09 6.33
N PRO A 27 1.78 9.98 6.97
CA PRO A 27 3.12 9.64 7.41
C PRO A 27 3.09 8.47 8.40
N VAL A 28 3.96 7.49 8.16
CA VAL A 28 4.20 6.35 9.05
C VAL A 28 5.29 6.74 10.03
N ARG A 29 4.95 6.81 11.33
CA ARG A 29 5.84 7.32 12.38
C ARG A 29 6.42 6.25 13.30
N THR A 30 5.93 5.02 13.22
CA THR A 30 6.34 3.91 14.10
C THR A 30 6.52 2.62 13.32
N GLY A 31 7.33 1.70 13.83
CA GLY A 31 7.46 0.35 13.26
C GLY A 31 6.13 -0.42 13.27
N GLY A 32 5.32 -0.27 14.32
CA GLY A 32 3.98 -0.87 14.39
C GLY A 32 3.04 -0.37 13.29
N ALA A 33 3.04 0.94 13.03
CA ALA A 33 2.27 1.51 11.92
C ALA A 33 2.80 1.02 10.55
N ALA A 34 4.13 0.88 10.40
CA ALA A 34 4.72 0.31 9.19
C ALA A 34 4.28 -1.14 8.98
N CYS A 35 4.28 -1.95 10.04
CA CYS A 35 3.78 -3.32 10.00
C CYS A 35 2.31 -3.40 9.57
N ALA A 36 1.45 -2.55 10.12
CA ALA A 36 0.03 -2.53 9.75
C ALA A 36 -0.16 -2.21 8.26
N VAL A 37 0.54 -1.19 7.75
CA VAL A 37 0.48 -0.77 6.35
C VAL A 37 1.01 -1.86 5.41
N ALA A 38 2.18 -2.44 5.72
CA ALA A 38 2.77 -3.51 4.91
C ALA A 38 1.89 -4.77 4.89
N LYS A 39 1.39 -5.21 6.06
CA LYS A 39 0.49 -6.36 6.14
C LYS A 39 -0.77 -6.15 5.32
N ALA A 40 -1.39 -4.96 5.38
CA ALA A 40 -2.58 -4.64 4.61
C ALA A 40 -2.32 -4.71 3.09
N ARG A 41 -1.25 -4.08 2.60
CA ARG A 41 -0.91 -4.07 1.17
C ARG A 41 -0.52 -5.44 0.64
N VAL A 42 0.33 -6.16 1.37
CA VAL A 42 0.76 -7.50 0.95
C VAL A 42 -0.40 -8.47 0.97
N ALA A 43 -1.26 -8.44 2.00
CA ALA A 43 -2.45 -9.28 2.05
C ALA A 43 -3.41 -8.99 0.88
N ALA A 44 -3.61 -7.70 0.54
CA ALA A 44 -4.41 -7.30 -0.62
C ALA A 44 -3.82 -7.84 -1.94
N ARG A 45 -2.52 -7.65 -2.18
CA ARG A 45 -1.82 -8.19 -3.37
C ARG A 45 -1.95 -9.71 -3.49
N LEU A 46 -1.88 -10.42 -2.36
CA LEU A 46 -2.00 -11.86 -2.31
C LEU A 46 -3.47 -12.36 -2.35
N HIS A 47 -4.45 -11.47 -2.33
CA HIS A 47 -5.87 -11.81 -2.21
C HIS A 47 -6.16 -12.69 -0.98
N ARG A 48 -5.55 -12.35 0.16
CA ARG A 48 -5.70 -13.05 1.44
C ARG A 48 -6.12 -12.08 2.54
N PRO A 49 -6.76 -12.58 3.62
CA PRO A 49 -7.02 -11.73 4.78
C PRO A 49 -5.71 -11.37 5.48
N VAL A 50 -5.65 -10.17 6.08
CA VAL A 50 -4.49 -9.69 6.86
C VAL A 50 -4.10 -10.66 8.00
N SER A 51 -5.07 -11.40 8.54
CA SER A 51 -4.85 -12.43 9.56
C SER A 51 -3.99 -13.61 9.10
N SER A 52 -3.83 -13.82 7.78
CA SER A 52 -2.91 -14.82 7.22
C SER A 52 -1.43 -14.46 7.37
N ILE A 53 -1.15 -13.19 7.71
CA ILE A 53 0.20 -12.67 7.98
C ILE A 53 0.30 -12.32 9.47
N PRO A 54 0.38 -13.32 10.38
CA PRO A 54 0.35 -13.05 11.82
C PRO A 54 1.53 -12.22 12.31
N PHE A 55 2.73 -12.40 11.74
CA PHE A 55 3.95 -11.81 12.29
C PHE A 55 4.53 -10.71 11.40
N CYS A 56 5.07 -9.68 12.05
CA CYS A 56 5.84 -8.62 11.43
C CYS A 56 7.03 -8.29 12.32
N GLU A 57 8.22 -8.31 11.74
CA GLU A 57 9.49 -8.10 12.43
C GLU A 57 10.19 -6.88 11.80
N PRO A 58 10.01 -5.67 12.37
CA PRO A 58 10.74 -4.49 11.90
C PRO A 58 12.22 -4.61 12.26
N LEU A 59 13.09 -4.31 11.30
CA LEU A 59 14.51 -4.12 11.57
C LEU A 59 14.73 -2.90 12.46
N ARG A 60 15.80 -2.96 13.26
CA ARG A 60 16.23 -1.82 14.09
C ARG A 60 16.53 -0.63 13.17
N ALA A 61 16.23 0.58 13.65
CA ALA A 61 16.38 1.81 12.85
C ALA A 61 17.79 2.01 12.30
N ALA A 62 18.84 1.57 13.02
CA ALA A 62 20.23 1.65 12.56
C ALA A 62 20.54 0.78 11.33
N ALA A 63 19.74 -0.27 11.08
CA ALA A 63 19.86 -1.16 9.94
C ALA A 63 18.87 -0.83 8.81
N SER A 64 18.12 0.28 8.92
CA SER A 64 17.18 0.72 7.88
C SER A 64 17.71 1.95 7.15
N PRO A 65 17.66 1.99 5.80
CA PRO A 65 18.00 3.20 5.06
C PRO A 65 17.10 4.38 5.46
N ARG A 66 17.64 5.59 5.35
CA ARG A 66 16.91 6.81 5.71
C ARG A 66 15.59 6.91 4.95
N GLY A 67 14.53 7.29 5.66
CA GLY A 67 13.20 7.47 5.09
C GLY A 67 12.35 6.20 4.97
N TYR A 68 12.85 5.03 5.41
CA TYR A 68 12.11 3.77 5.38
C TYR A 68 12.08 3.06 6.73
N TYR A 69 11.06 2.22 6.91
CA TYR A 69 11.09 1.09 7.85
C TYR A 69 11.27 -0.18 7.03
N ILE A 70 12.32 -0.97 7.33
CA ILE A 70 12.46 -2.30 6.74
C ILE A 70 11.86 -3.32 7.70
N LEU A 71 11.10 -4.28 7.18
CA LEU A 71 10.44 -5.30 7.97
C LEU A 71 10.34 -6.63 7.22
N ALA A 72 10.36 -7.73 7.97
CA ALA A 72 9.97 -9.04 7.46
C ALA A 72 8.51 -9.33 7.80
N LEU A 73 7.76 -9.89 6.85
CA LEU A 73 6.43 -10.45 7.10
C LEU A 73 6.49 -11.96 7.06
N ARG A 74 5.83 -12.62 8.02
CA ARG A 74 5.79 -14.08 8.09
C ARG A 74 4.37 -14.60 8.20
N GLY A 75 4.12 -15.69 7.48
CA GLY A 75 2.89 -16.47 7.49
C GLY A 75 2.95 -17.58 8.54
N ARG A 76 1.80 -18.18 8.82
CA ARG A 76 1.78 -19.47 9.54
C ARG A 76 2.34 -20.55 8.62
N CYS A 77 3.21 -21.38 9.18
CA CYS A 77 3.58 -22.64 8.54
C CYS A 77 2.52 -23.70 8.89
N ARG A 78 2.27 -24.68 8.02
CA ARG A 78 1.21 -25.69 8.25
C ARG A 78 1.66 -26.76 9.22
N GLU A 79 2.95 -27.05 9.22
CA GLU A 79 3.60 -28.02 10.07
C GLU A 79 3.96 -27.37 11.41
N GLU A 80 3.69 -28.05 12.53
CA GLU A 80 3.98 -27.48 13.86
C GLU A 80 5.46 -27.15 14.07
N ILE A 81 6.36 -27.90 13.41
CA ILE A 81 7.81 -27.81 13.62
C ILE A 81 8.45 -26.53 13.06
N CYS A 82 7.84 -25.87 12.06
CA CYS A 82 8.46 -24.71 11.41
C CYS A 82 8.06 -23.38 12.06
N GLY A 83 6.97 -23.33 12.83
CA GLY A 83 6.46 -22.13 13.51
C GLY A 83 5.91 -21.04 12.56
N SER A 84 6.74 -20.50 11.67
CA SER A 84 6.35 -19.50 10.67
C SER A 84 7.18 -19.63 9.38
N THR A 85 6.65 -19.10 8.27
CA THR A 85 7.37 -19.03 6.99
C THR A 85 7.55 -17.58 6.55
N LEU A 86 8.73 -17.24 5.99
CA LEU A 86 9.00 -15.91 5.49
C LEU A 86 8.20 -15.66 4.21
N ILE A 87 7.33 -14.65 4.22
CA ILE A 87 6.61 -14.20 3.03
C ILE A 87 7.51 -13.27 2.21
N GLY A 88 8.25 -12.39 2.88
CA GLY A 88 9.19 -11.50 2.23
C GLY A 88 9.67 -10.37 3.14
N TRP A 89 10.59 -9.58 2.57
CA TRP A 89 11.12 -8.35 3.16
C TRP A 89 10.54 -7.14 2.43
N TYR A 90 10.19 -6.11 3.20
CA TYR A 90 9.51 -4.95 2.68
C TYR A 90 10.07 -3.65 3.26
N ALA A 91 10.09 -2.62 2.43
CA ALA A 91 10.42 -1.26 2.82
C ALA A 91 9.16 -0.40 2.81
N VAL A 92 8.82 0.21 3.95
CA VAL A 92 7.71 1.15 4.08
C VAL A 92 8.24 2.57 4.11
N ARG A 93 7.88 3.38 3.12
CA ARG A 93 8.31 4.79 3.02
C ARG A 93 7.63 5.62 4.10
N LYS A 94 8.40 6.19 5.02
CA LYS A 94 7.91 6.95 6.19
C LYS A 94 6.97 8.09 5.82
N ARG A 95 7.27 8.81 4.73
CA ARG A 95 6.46 9.97 4.32
C ARG A 95 5.09 9.62 3.78
N THR A 96 4.95 8.47 3.12
CA THR A 96 3.76 8.17 2.30
C THR A 96 3.05 6.88 2.65
N GLY A 97 3.69 5.98 3.39
CA GLY A 97 3.22 4.62 3.60
C GLY A 97 3.35 3.72 2.36
N GLY A 98 4.03 4.16 1.30
CA GLY A 98 4.29 3.31 0.14
C GLY A 98 5.10 2.08 0.55
N VAL A 99 4.65 0.89 0.14
CA VAL A 99 5.27 -0.39 0.48
C VAL A 99 6.01 -0.90 -0.74
N PHE A 100 7.28 -1.24 -0.59
CA PHE A 100 8.13 -1.76 -1.66
C PHE A 100 8.69 -3.10 -1.22
N GLU A 101 9.02 -3.95 -2.18
CA GLU A 101 9.89 -5.10 -1.91
C GLU A 101 11.27 -4.60 -1.45
N TRP A 102 11.90 -5.34 -0.54
CA TRP A 102 13.26 -5.07 -0.09
C TRP A 102 14.14 -6.29 -0.34
N ASP A 103 15.18 -6.11 -1.14
CA ASP A 103 16.21 -7.12 -1.32
C ASP A 103 17.22 -6.98 -0.17
N VAL A 104 17.06 -7.83 0.84
CA VAL A 104 17.92 -7.84 2.03
C VAL A 104 19.35 -8.32 1.73
N ALA A 105 19.57 -9.07 0.65
CA ALA A 105 20.90 -9.58 0.31
C ALA A 105 21.78 -8.49 -0.32
N HIS A 106 21.17 -7.53 -1.01
CA HIS A 106 21.88 -6.46 -1.71
C HIS A 106 21.58 -5.04 -1.20
N ASP A 107 20.77 -4.92 -0.15
CA ASP A 107 20.27 -3.66 0.42
C ASP A 107 19.63 -2.73 -0.62
N ARG A 108 18.70 -3.29 -1.41
CA ARG A 108 18.06 -2.57 -2.53
C ARG A 108 16.55 -2.53 -2.44
N LEU A 109 16.00 -1.39 -2.86
CA LEU A 109 14.56 -1.20 -3.03
C LEU A 109 14.10 -1.89 -4.32
N GLY A 110 13.08 -2.74 -4.21
CA GLY A 110 12.43 -3.40 -5.33
C GLY A 110 11.16 -2.67 -5.79
N GLY A 111 10.25 -3.43 -6.40
CA GLY A 111 8.99 -2.93 -6.94
C GLY A 111 8.01 -2.45 -5.86
N LEU A 112 7.13 -1.53 -6.25
CA LEU A 112 6.03 -1.08 -5.39
C LEU A 112 4.98 -2.20 -5.23
N ILE A 113 4.53 -2.41 -4.00
CA ILE A 113 3.38 -3.25 -3.65
C ILE A 113 2.12 -2.40 -3.77
N GLY A 114 1.32 -2.69 -4.80
CA GLY A 114 0.01 -2.08 -5.06
C GLY A 114 -1.02 -2.37 -3.99
#